data_AF-A0A7Z2ZS17-F1
#
_entry.id   AF-A0A7Z2ZS17-F1
#
_cell.length_a   1.000
_cell.length_b   1.000
_cell.length_c   1.000
_cell.angle_alpha   90.00
_cell.angle_beta   90.00
_cell.angle_gamma   90.00
#
_symmetry.space_group_name_H-M   'P 1'
#
loop_
_entity.id
_entity.type
_entity.pdbx_description
1 polymer ?
#
loop_
_entity_poly.entity_id
_entity_poly.type
_entity_poly.pdbx_seq_one_letter_code
_entity_poly.pdbx_strand_id
1 'polypeptide(L)'
;MQSSAETVSLPRELHSTLADLMKGATFSEEVLRNECLPVVMMSRQHALAAFAVGDQTDYQPLYEAFKKYYLQNTAQWSTKDIAFVYCLPASVTVDPDFYSRVEVDVYFCRKYVIRLDENLAESLARLPFLPLSPITPGVQMRPPSAQTLLRQRNLKADLAKALVVPLTSSASKILTGCLAGTYGTPDTLQSPVGPITSTTVGENRAQATLKSIAIENFRAYRTKKVFELGSAVTILYGPNGFGKTSFFDALDFAVTGGVGRLAKAPGGLARVAKHLDSQSDPTEVTLTIEREGETHVVTRNLADHNNALVDGKVTSRKEVLSLLTGGTAPGTVKWTHQSRHSAG
;
A
#
# COMPACT_ATOMS: atom_id res chain seq x y z
N MET A 1 -23.20 -6.75 -33.84
CA MET A 1 -24.14 -6.80 -32.70
C MET A 1 -24.50 -5.38 -32.35
N GLN A 2 -25.78 -5.04 -32.20
CA GLN A 2 -26.20 -3.70 -31.78
C GLN A 2 -25.73 -3.50 -30.32
N SER A 3 -24.72 -2.66 -30.13
CA SER A 3 -24.34 -2.18 -28.80
C SER A 3 -25.55 -1.48 -28.18
N SER A 4 -25.89 -1.85 -26.94
CA SER A 4 -26.95 -1.15 -26.20
C SER A 4 -26.61 0.34 -26.11
N ALA A 5 -27.62 1.22 -26.08
CA ALA A 5 -27.40 2.67 -26.00
C ALA A 5 -26.48 3.07 -24.83
N GLU A 6 -26.54 2.32 -23.72
CA GLU A 6 -25.66 2.43 -22.56
C GLU A 6 -24.19 2.12 -22.89
N THR A 7 -23.91 1.10 -23.70
CA THR A 7 -22.52 0.74 -24.05
C THR A 7 -21.86 1.78 -24.95
N VAL A 8 -22.67 2.49 -25.76
CA VAL A 8 -22.19 3.53 -26.68
C VAL A 8 -21.83 4.83 -25.93
N SER A 9 -22.45 5.12 -24.79
CA SER A 9 -22.12 6.31 -23.99
C SER A 9 -20.90 6.13 -23.08
N LEU A 10 -20.49 4.89 -22.79
CA LEU A 10 -19.41 4.58 -21.85
C LEU A 10 -18.08 5.33 -22.09
N PRO A 11 -17.55 5.46 -23.32
CA PRO A 11 -16.31 6.23 -23.54
C PRO A 11 -16.45 7.69 -23.08
N ARG A 12 -17.59 8.31 -23.33
CA ARG A 12 -17.87 9.70 -22.95
C ARG A 12 -18.01 9.84 -21.43
N GLU A 13 -18.69 8.88 -20.79
CA GLU A 13 -18.83 8.84 -19.33
C GLU A 13 -17.49 8.58 -18.63
N LEU A 14 -16.66 7.69 -19.17
CA LEU A 14 -15.29 7.44 -18.71
C LEU A 14 -14.44 8.70 -18.82
N HIS A 15 -14.49 9.39 -19.95
CA HIS A 15 -13.78 10.64 -20.15
C HIS A 15 -14.19 11.70 -19.11
N SER A 16 -15.50 11.93 -18.92
CA SER A 16 -16.00 12.87 -17.90
C SER A 16 -15.53 12.50 -16.50
N THR A 17 -15.67 11.23 -16.12
CA THR A 17 -15.28 10.73 -14.78
C THR A 17 -13.77 10.85 -14.56
N LEU A 18 -12.96 10.51 -15.56
CA LEU A 18 -11.51 10.63 -15.49
C LEU A 18 -11.07 12.10 -15.42
N ALA A 19 -11.72 13.00 -16.16
CA ALA A 19 -11.41 14.42 -16.12
C ALA A 19 -11.64 15.01 -14.72
N ASP A 20 -12.71 14.59 -14.04
CA ASP A 20 -13.00 15.00 -12.66
C ASP A 20 -11.96 14.45 -11.66
N LEU A 21 -11.56 13.18 -11.83
CA LEU A 21 -10.57 12.52 -10.96
C LEU A 21 -9.13 13.01 -11.19
N MET A 22 -8.80 13.45 -12.42
CA MET A 22 -7.43 13.66 -12.90
C MET A 22 -7.19 15.11 -13.31
N LYS A 23 -7.31 16.03 -12.36
CA LYS A 23 -7.01 17.45 -12.59
C LYS A 23 -5.59 17.61 -13.16
N GLY A 24 -5.50 18.28 -14.32
CA GLY A 24 -4.23 18.52 -15.03
C GLY A 24 -3.81 17.44 -16.02
N ALA A 25 -4.60 16.39 -16.22
CA ALA A 25 -4.45 15.49 -17.35
C ALA A 25 -5.09 16.07 -18.62
N THR A 26 -4.53 15.74 -19.78
CA THR A 26 -5.12 16.06 -21.09
C THR A 26 -5.76 14.83 -21.68
N PHE A 27 -6.91 14.98 -22.33
CA PHE A 27 -7.70 13.88 -22.86
C PHE A 27 -7.91 14.01 -24.37
N SER A 28 -7.94 12.87 -25.07
CA SER A 28 -8.45 12.77 -26.45
C SER A 28 -9.25 11.48 -26.62
N GLU A 29 -10.12 11.43 -27.62
CA GLU A 29 -10.90 10.25 -27.97
C GLU A 29 -10.53 9.81 -29.39
N GLU A 30 -10.01 8.59 -29.53
CA GLU A 30 -9.43 8.10 -30.78
C GLU A 30 -10.15 6.84 -31.26
N VAL A 31 -10.66 6.86 -32.49
CA VAL A 31 -11.24 5.67 -33.12
C VAL A 31 -10.11 4.87 -33.76
N LEU A 32 -9.57 3.91 -33.00
CA LEU A 32 -8.41 3.10 -33.45
C LEU A 32 -8.78 2.00 -34.45
N ARG A 33 -10.05 1.59 -34.46
CA ARG A 33 -10.57 0.53 -35.33
C ARG A 33 -12.02 0.82 -35.71
N ASN A 34 -12.35 0.62 -36.98
CA ASN A 34 -13.74 0.72 -37.46
C ASN A 34 -14.63 -0.28 -36.71
N GLU A 35 -15.86 0.12 -36.43
CA GLU A 35 -16.87 -0.67 -35.69
C GLU A 35 -16.59 -0.88 -34.19
N CYS A 36 -15.46 -0.39 -33.67
CA CYS A 36 -15.20 -0.35 -32.23
C CYS A 36 -15.50 1.03 -31.66
N LEU A 37 -15.73 1.07 -30.34
CA LEU A 37 -15.90 2.33 -29.61
C LEU A 37 -14.59 3.14 -29.58
N PRO A 38 -14.68 4.48 -29.50
CA PRO A 38 -13.50 5.33 -29.30
C PRO A 38 -12.72 4.92 -28.04
N VAL A 39 -11.40 4.98 -28.16
CA VAL A 39 -10.46 4.78 -27.05
C VAL A 39 -10.18 6.14 -26.41
N VAL A 40 -10.45 6.26 -25.11
CA VAL A 40 -10.15 7.48 -24.36
C VAL A 40 -8.66 7.47 -24.01
N MET A 41 -7.92 8.45 -24.51
CA MET A 41 -6.50 8.64 -24.22
C MET A 41 -6.35 9.67 -23.11
N MET A 42 -5.71 9.30 -22.01
CA MET A 42 -5.34 10.20 -20.93
C MET A 42 -3.82 10.41 -20.91
N SER A 43 -3.38 11.63 -21.20
CA SER A 43 -1.97 12.01 -21.18
C SER A 43 -1.60 12.85 -19.96
N ARG A 44 -0.43 12.57 -19.41
CA ARG A 44 0.27 13.38 -18.40
C ARG A 44 1.71 13.61 -18.86
N GLN A 45 2.47 14.39 -18.10
CA GLN A 45 3.87 14.70 -18.41
C GLN A 45 4.73 13.44 -18.58
N HIS A 46 4.52 12.41 -17.75
CA HIS A 46 5.35 11.20 -17.72
C HIS A 46 4.59 9.92 -18.08
N ALA A 47 3.30 9.99 -18.45
CA ALA A 47 2.48 8.80 -18.66
C ALA A 47 1.40 9.00 -19.73
N LEU A 48 1.02 7.90 -20.39
CA LEU A 48 -0.12 7.80 -21.29
C LEU A 48 -0.92 6.54 -20.92
N ALA A 49 -2.22 6.70 -20.66
CA ALA A 49 -3.13 5.59 -20.45
C ALA A 49 -4.22 5.61 -21.53
N ALA A 50 -4.40 4.47 -22.21
CA ALA A 50 -5.44 4.26 -23.21
C ALA A 50 -6.56 3.41 -22.60
N PHE A 51 -7.79 3.92 -22.57
CA PHE A 51 -8.96 3.25 -22.03
C PHE A 51 -9.84 2.77 -23.18
N ALA A 52 -9.87 1.46 -23.40
CA ALA A 52 -10.68 0.83 -24.43
C ALA A 52 -11.87 0.11 -23.79
N VAL A 53 -13.07 0.27 -24.37
CA VAL A 53 -14.30 -0.41 -23.92
C VAL A 53 -14.70 -1.44 -24.97
N GLY A 54 -14.99 -2.67 -24.53
CA GLY A 54 -15.42 -3.73 -25.45
C GLY A 54 -15.65 -5.07 -24.74
N ASP A 55 -15.97 -6.09 -25.53
CA ASP A 55 -16.11 -7.46 -25.03
C ASP A 55 -14.76 -8.23 -25.05
N GLN A 56 -14.75 -9.50 -24.69
CA GLN A 56 -13.51 -10.29 -24.74
C GLN A 56 -12.94 -10.45 -26.16
N THR A 57 -13.79 -10.53 -27.18
CA THR A 57 -13.39 -10.74 -28.58
C THR A 57 -12.79 -9.49 -29.21
N ASP A 58 -13.18 -8.31 -28.72
CA ASP A 58 -12.68 -7.02 -29.15
C ASP A 58 -11.26 -6.72 -28.66
N TYR A 59 -10.82 -7.35 -27.56
CA TYR A 59 -9.57 -7.02 -26.87
C TYR A 59 -8.35 -7.13 -27.80
N GLN A 60 -8.14 -8.31 -28.42
CA GLN A 60 -6.91 -8.55 -29.18
C GLN A 60 -6.80 -7.61 -30.39
N PRO A 61 -7.86 -7.45 -31.22
CA PRO A 61 -7.79 -6.50 -32.33
C PRO A 61 -7.62 -5.04 -31.91
N LEU A 62 -8.28 -4.59 -30.83
CA LEU A 62 -8.13 -3.23 -30.31
C LEU A 62 -6.72 -2.98 -29.79
N TYR A 63 -6.15 -3.95 -29.09
CA TYR A 63 -4.79 -3.86 -28.60
C TYR A 63 -3.76 -3.83 -29.74
N GLU A 64 -3.94 -4.62 -30.80
CA GLU A 64 -3.12 -4.52 -32.01
C GLU A 64 -3.25 -3.15 -32.70
N ALA A 65 -4.46 -2.60 -32.78
CA ALA A 65 -4.69 -1.26 -33.32
C ALA A 65 -3.99 -0.19 -32.46
N PHE A 66 -4.06 -0.30 -31.14
CA PHE A 66 -3.35 0.57 -30.22
C PHE A 66 -1.83 0.53 -30.40
N LYS A 67 -1.23 -0.67 -30.57
CA LYS A 67 0.21 -0.79 -30.86
C LYS A 67 0.59 -0.07 -32.15
N LYS A 68 -0.21 -0.20 -33.22
CA LYS A 68 0.02 0.52 -34.48
C LYS A 68 -0.09 2.04 -34.30
N TYR A 69 -1.09 2.48 -33.56
CA TYR A 69 -1.28 3.91 -33.26
C TYR A 69 -0.14 4.48 -32.42
N TYR A 70 0.37 3.71 -31.46
CA TYR A 70 1.57 4.07 -30.70
C TYR A 70 2.80 4.21 -31.60
N LEU A 71 3.03 3.26 -32.52
CA LEU A 71 4.17 3.32 -33.43
C LEU A 71 4.17 4.60 -34.29
N GLN A 72 2.99 5.05 -34.73
CA GLN A 72 2.82 6.31 -35.48
C GLN A 72 3.15 7.56 -34.65
N ASN A 73 3.06 7.47 -33.32
CA ASN A 73 3.26 8.58 -32.38
C ASN A 73 4.50 8.40 -31.49
N THR A 74 5.42 7.49 -31.86
CA THR A 74 6.61 7.13 -31.06
C THR A 74 7.45 8.33 -30.64
N ALA A 75 7.59 9.34 -31.52
CA ALA A 75 8.36 10.55 -31.23
C ALA A 75 7.85 11.31 -30.00
N GLN A 76 6.54 11.24 -29.72
CA GLN A 76 5.92 11.94 -28.59
C GLN A 76 5.77 11.05 -27.36
N TRP A 77 5.67 9.73 -27.53
CA TRP A 77 5.26 8.81 -26.46
C TRP A 77 6.36 7.88 -25.95
N SER A 78 7.49 7.78 -26.65
CA SER A 78 8.60 6.87 -26.29
C SER A 78 9.19 7.10 -24.89
N THR A 79 9.04 8.30 -24.33
CA THR A 79 9.51 8.65 -22.98
C THR A 79 8.43 8.54 -21.89
N LYS A 80 7.20 8.15 -22.25
CA LYS A 80 6.08 8.05 -21.32
C LYS A 80 5.89 6.62 -20.84
N ASP A 81 5.48 6.47 -19.58
CA ASP A 81 4.94 5.22 -19.08
C ASP A 81 3.61 4.91 -19.77
N ILE A 82 3.54 3.80 -20.49
CA ILE A 82 2.35 3.41 -21.27
C ILE A 82 1.52 2.38 -20.49
N ALA A 83 0.21 2.62 -20.42
CA ALA A 83 -0.77 1.69 -19.91
C ALA A 83 -1.93 1.50 -20.90
N PHE A 84 -2.40 0.26 -21.03
CA PHE A 84 -3.62 -0.09 -21.76
C PHE A 84 -4.64 -0.64 -20.77
N VAL A 85 -5.72 0.10 -20.56
CA VAL A 85 -6.80 -0.24 -19.65
C VAL A 85 -7.98 -0.76 -20.46
N TYR A 86 -8.27 -2.05 -20.29
CA TYR A 86 -9.40 -2.68 -20.93
C TYR A 86 -10.61 -2.69 -20.00
N CYS A 87 -11.67 -1.99 -20.41
CA CYS A 87 -12.86 -1.74 -19.61
C CYS A 87 -14.00 -2.64 -20.11
N LEU A 88 -14.38 -3.62 -19.28
CA LEU A 88 -15.48 -4.53 -19.55
C LEU A 88 -16.79 -3.90 -19.05
N PRO A 89 -17.81 -3.69 -19.92
CA PRO A 89 -19.13 -3.26 -19.49
C PRO A 89 -19.75 -4.22 -18.46
N ALA A 90 -20.61 -3.73 -17.58
CA ALA A 90 -21.26 -4.52 -16.52
C ALA A 90 -21.99 -5.78 -17.04
N SER A 91 -22.57 -5.69 -18.24
CA SER A 91 -23.32 -6.75 -18.91
C SER A 91 -22.45 -7.83 -19.56
N VAL A 92 -21.14 -7.59 -19.72
CA VAL A 92 -20.23 -8.51 -20.38
C VAL A 92 -19.70 -9.55 -19.40
N THR A 93 -19.73 -10.81 -19.84
CA THR A 93 -19.07 -11.93 -19.15
C THR A 93 -17.88 -12.39 -19.98
N VAL A 94 -16.79 -12.73 -19.31
CA VAL A 94 -15.54 -13.16 -19.92
C VAL A 94 -15.09 -14.50 -19.34
N ASP A 95 -14.18 -15.18 -20.02
CA ASP A 95 -13.59 -16.43 -19.56
C ASP A 95 -12.87 -16.24 -18.22
N PRO A 96 -12.86 -17.27 -17.34
CA PRO A 96 -12.25 -17.17 -16.01
C PRO A 96 -10.77 -16.76 -16.00
N ASP A 97 -10.04 -17.05 -17.07
CA ASP A 97 -8.62 -16.77 -17.21
C ASP A 97 -8.31 -15.48 -18.00
N PHE A 98 -9.33 -14.77 -18.49
CA PHE A 98 -9.13 -13.59 -19.34
C PHE A 98 -8.31 -12.50 -18.63
N TYR A 99 -8.66 -12.18 -17.38
CA TYR A 99 -7.97 -11.18 -16.57
C TYR A 99 -6.49 -11.51 -16.41
N SER A 100 -6.16 -12.74 -15.99
CA SER A 100 -4.77 -13.14 -15.76
C SER A 100 -3.98 -13.22 -17.05
N ARG A 101 -4.58 -13.70 -18.14
CA ARG A 101 -3.93 -13.75 -19.46
C ARG A 101 -3.54 -12.37 -19.97
N VAL A 102 -4.42 -11.37 -19.78
CA VAL A 102 -4.15 -9.99 -20.21
C VAL A 102 -3.14 -9.30 -19.29
N GLU A 103 -3.33 -9.36 -17.97
CA GLU A 103 -2.52 -8.59 -17.02
C GLU A 103 -1.10 -9.12 -16.83
N VAL A 104 -0.85 -10.40 -17.11
CA VAL A 104 0.50 -11.01 -17.03
C VAL A 104 1.36 -10.67 -18.26
N ASP A 105 0.76 -10.34 -19.40
CA ASP A 105 1.52 -9.91 -20.58
C ASP A 105 2.08 -8.49 -20.38
N VAL A 106 3.39 -8.39 -20.18
CA VAL A 106 4.12 -7.13 -19.96
C VAL A 106 5.00 -6.71 -21.16
N TYR A 107 4.89 -7.37 -22.32
CA TYR A 107 5.88 -7.22 -23.40
C TYR A 107 5.93 -5.82 -24.05
N PHE A 108 4.84 -5.05 -24.03
CA PHE A 108 4.76 -3.74 -24.69
C PHE A 108 4.36 -2.59 -23.74
N CYS A 109 3.33 -2.79 -22.92
CA CYS A 109 2.89 -1.81 -21.94
C CYS A 109 2.28 -2.52 -20.73
N ARG A 110 2.03 -1.78 -19.64
CA ARG A 110 1.22 -2.31 -18.53
C ARG A 110 -0.21 -2.49 -19.01
N LYS A 111 -0.85 -3.58 -18.61
CA LYS A 111 -2.23 -3.89 -18.97
C LYS A 111 -3.07 -4.05 -17.72
N TYR A 112 -4.28 -3.54 -17.77
CA TYR A 112 -5.25 -3.63 -16.69
C TYR A 112 -6.58 -4.04 -17.29
N VAL A 113 -7.27 -4.97 -16.64
CA VAL A 113 -8.65 -5.30 -17.00
C VAL A 113 -9.55 -4.87 -15.86
N ILE A 114 -10.45 -3.91 -16.11
CA ILE A 114 -11.41 -3.43 -15.13
C ILE A 114 -12.82 -3.73 -15.58
N ARG A 115 -13.68 -4.09 -14.63
CA ARG A 115 -15.12 -4.17 -14.85
C ARG A 115 -15.74 -2.83 -14.48
N LEU A 116 -16.53 -2.27 -15.38
CA LEU A 116 -17.30 -1.06 -15.15
C LEU A 116 -18.62 -1.46 -14.49
N ASP A 117 -18.77 -1.06 -13.24
CA ASP A 117 -20.02 -1.19 -12.49
C ASP A 117 -20.82 0.13 -12.62
N GLU A 118 -22.02 0.23 -12.04
CA GLU A 118 -22.86 1.45 -12.10
C GLU A 118 -22.11 2.71 -11.61
N ASN A 119 -21.17 2.55 -10.68
CA ASN A 119 -20.30 3.63 -10.20
C ASN A 119 -18.92 3.55 -10.86
N LEU A 120 -18.76 4.26 -11.99
CA LEU A 120 -17.50 4.30 -12.74
C LEU A 120 -16.30 4.78 -11.91
N ALA A 121 -16.50 5.72 -10.99
CA ALA A 121 -15.42 6.25 -10.16
C ALA A 121 -14.85 5.17 -9.22
N GLU A 122 -15.71 4.33 -8.65
CA GLU A 122 -15.29 3.20 -7.81
C GLU A 122 -14.58 2.10 -8.62
N SER A 123 -15.09 1.80 -9.82
CA SER A 123 -14.43 0.86 -10.75
C SER A 123 -13.03 1.33 -11.14
N LEU A 124 -12.88 2.62 -11.43
CA LEU A 124 -11.62 3.25 -11.82
C LEU A 124 -10.62 3.33 -10.66
N ALA A 125 -11.06 3.51 -9.42
CA ALA A 125 -10.21 3.61 -8.23
C ALA A 125 -9.28 2.39 -7.99
N ARG A 126 -9.53 1.26 -8.68
CA ARG A 126 -8.66 0.08 -8.67
C ARG A 126 -7.36 0.27 -9.44
N LEU A 127 -7.27 1.30 -10.29
CA LEU A 127 -6.10 1.55 -11.12
C LEU A 127 -4.96 2.20 -10.32
N PRO A 128 -3.73 1.66 -10.39
CA PRO A 128 -2.63 2.04 -9.49
C PRO A 128 -2.01 3.42 -9.77
N PHE A 129 -2.47 4.11 -10.82
CA PHE A 129 -1.92 5.39 -11.27
C PHE A 129 -2.93 6.54 -11.20
N LEU A 130 -4.16 6.27 -10.75
CA LEU A 130 -5.07 7.33 -10.34
C LEU A 130 -4.63 7.81 -8.95
N PRO A 131 -4.71 9.13 -8.68
CA PRO A 131 -4.36 9.68 -7.39
C PRO A 131 -5.23 9.01 -6.33
N LEU A 132 -4.65 8.78 -5.16
CA LEU A 132 -5.34 8.36 -3.95
C LEU A 132 -6.21 9.50 -3.39
N SER A 133 -6.84 10.27 -4.28
CA SER A 133 -7.83 11.26 -3.94
C SER A 133 -9.00 10.54 -3.28
N PRO A 134 -9.53 11.06 -2.17
CA PRO A 134 -10.74 10.49 -1.61
C PRO A 134 -11.84 10.60 -2.68
N ILE A 135 -12.42 9.46 -3.05
CA ILE A 135 -13.50 9.32 -4.06
C ILE A 135 -14.68 10.25 -3.70
N THR A 136 -14.75 10.70 -2.44
CA THR A 136 -15.63 11.74 -1.94
C THR A 136 -14.84 12.73 -1.08
N PRO A 137 -14.91 14.06 -1.32
CA PRO A 137 -14.28 15.05 -0.44
C PRO A 137 -14.65 14.80 1.03
N GLY A 138 -13.66 14.61 1.90
CA GLY A 138 -13.86 14.33 3.32
C GLY A 138 -13.89 12.85 3.74
N VAL A 139 -13.90 11.91 2.79
CA VAL A 139 -13.86 10.46 3.09
C VAL A 139 -12.47 9.90 2.77
N GLN A 140 -11.55 9.94 3.73
CA GLN A 140 -10.34 9.11 3.62
C GLN A 140 -10.73 7.64 3.74
N MET A 141 -10.82 6.93 2.61
CA MET A 141 -10.87 5.48 2.61
C MET A 141 -9.47 4.94 2.85
N ARG A 142 -9.07 4.79 4.12
CA ARG A 142 -7.97 3.87 4.42
C ARG A 142 -8.46 2.47 4.05
N PRO A 143 -7.79 1.73 3.16
CA PRO A 143 -8.16 0.35 2.88
C PRO A 143 -8.20 -0.40 4.21
N PRO A 144 -9.28 -1.14 4.52
CA PRO A 144 -9.31 -1.97 5.71
C PRO A 144 -8.10 -2.91 5.69
N SER A 145 -7.55 -3.26 6.85
CA SER A 145 -6.47 -4.23 6.91
C SER A 145 -6.86 -5.51 6.16
N ALA A 146 -5.91 -6.24 5.57
CA ALA A 146 -6.23 -7.47 4.85
C ALA A 146 -7.01 -8.47 5.73
N GLN A 147 -6.77 -8.49 7.06
CA GLN A 147 -7.59 -9.28 7.99
C GLN A 147 -9.03 -8.79 8.08
N THR A 148 -9.24 -7.47 8.20
CA THR A 148 -10.56 -6.85 8.25
C THR A 148 -11.33 -7.14 6.96
N LEU A 149 -10.66 -7.05 5.81
CA LEU A 149 -11.25 -7.34 4.50
C LEU A 149 -11.68 -8.81 4.39
N LEU A 150 -10.82 -9.75 4.81
CA LEU A 150 -11.17 -11.18 4.82
C LEU A 150 -12.36 -11.46 5.77
N ARG A 151 -12.37 -10.84 6.95
CA ARG A 151 -13.49 -10.97 7.90
C ARG A 151 -14.82 -10.44 7.36
N GLN A 152 -14.79 -9.36 6.60
CA GLN A 152 -15.97 -8.84 5.90
C GLN A 152 -16.50 -9.81 4.85
N ARG A 153 -15.67 -10.74 4.35
CA ARG A 153 -16.06 -11.82 3.45
C ARG A 153 -16.44 -13.10 4.19
N ASN A 154 -16.89 -12.97 5.43
CA ASN A 154 -17.29 -14.07 6.30
C ASN A 154 -16.14 -15.04 6.67
N LEU A 155 -14.88 -14.61 6.53
CA LEU A 155 -13.75 -15.42 6.98
C LEU A 155 -13.57 -15.29 8.51
N LYS A 156 -13.43 -16.41 9.22
CA LYS A 156 -13.18 -16.36 10.67
C LYS A 156 -11.90 -15.60 11.00
N ALA A 157 -11.91 -14.89 12.13
CA ALA A 157 -10.80 -14.04 12.57
C ALA A 157 -9.47 -14.80 12.68
N ASP A 158 -9.51 -16.04 13.18
CA ASP A 158 -8.31 -16.87 13.35
C ASP A 158 -7.70 -17.29 12.01
N LEU A 159 -8.54 -17.62 11.02
CA LEU A 159 -8.07 -17.95 9.68
C LEU A 159 -7.54 -16.71 8.96
N ALA A 160 -8.25 -15.57 9.06
CA ALA A 160 -7.79 -14.29 8.53
C ALA A 160 -6.42 -13.89 9.11
N LYS A 161 -6.24 -14.08 10.42
CA LYS A 161 -4.96 -13.85 11.10
C LYS A 161 -3.88 -14.81 10.58
N ALA A 162 -4.18 -16.10 10.48
CA ALA A 162 -3.23 -17.11 10.03
C ALA A 162 -2.75 -16.88 8.58
N LEU A 163 -3.63 -16.36 7.71
CA LEU A 163 -3.33 -16.02 6.31
C LEU A 163 -2.51 -14.72 6.17
N VAL A 164 -2.78 -13.72 7.00
CA VAL A 164 -2.25 -12.36 6.80
C VAL A 164 -1.01 -12.08 7.64
N VAL A 165 -0.93 -12.58 8.88
CA VAL A 165 0.22 -12.27 9.75
C VAL A 165 1.40 -13.17 9.38
N PRO A 166 2.54 -12.60 8.97
CA PRO A 166 3.73 -13.40 8.70
C PRO A 166 4.16 -14.15 9.96
N LEU A 167 4.68 -15.37 9.79
CA LEU A 167 5.27 -16.21 10.85
C LEU A 167 4.28 -16.73 11.92
N THR A 168 2.97 -16.46 11.84
CA THR A 168 2.00 -17.06 12.77
C THR A 168 1.67 -18.51 12.44
N SER A 169 1.55 -18.83 11.14
CA SER A 169 1.20 -20.17 10.66
C SER A 169 1.87 -20.45 9.31
N SER A 170 2.32 -21.69 9.09
CA SER A 170 2.77 -22.14 7.76
C SER A 170 1.57 -22.54 6.90
N ALA A 171 1.73 -22.53 5.57
CA ALA A 171 0.69 -22.98 4.64
C ALA A 171 0.17 -24.39 4.97
N SER A 172 1.07 -25.33 5.28
CA SER A 172 0.69 -26.69 5.69
C SER A 172 -0.13 -26.70 6.98
N LYS A 173 0.25 -25.89 7.98
CA LYS A 173 -0.49 -25.80 9.25
C LYS A 173 -1.88 -25.18 9.06
N ILE A 174 -2.01 -24.20 8.16
CA ILE A 174 -3.30 -23.62 7.79
C ILE A 174 -4.17 -24.69 7.14
N LEU A 175 -3.65 -25.42 6.15
CA LEU A 175 -4.37 -26.48 5.46
C LEU A 175 -4.83 -27.57 6.43
N THR A 176 -3.93 -28.08 7.29
CA THR A 176 -4.29 -29.08 8.32
C THR A 176 -5.37 -28.54 9.26
N GLY A 177 -5.28 -27.28 9.69
CA GLY A 177 -6.31 -26.66 10.52
C GLY A 177 -7.66 -26.50 9.81
N CYS A 178 -7.66 -26.23 8.50
CA CYS A 178 -8.89 -26.23 7.70
C CYS A 178 -9.51 -27.63 7.61
N LEU A 179 -8.69 -28.65 7.30
CA LEU A 179 -9.14 -30.05 7.21
C LEU A 179 -9.64 -30.60 8.55
N ALA A 180 -9.04 -30.16 9.65
CA ALA A 180 -9.45 -30.52 11.01
C ALA A 180 -10.65 -29.68 11.53
N GLY A 181 -11.20 -28.77 10.71
CA GLY A 181 -12.33 -27.92 11.11
C GLY A 181 -12.01 -26.86 12.17
N THR A 182 -10.73 -26.62 12.46
CA THR A 182 -10.27 -25.65 13.48
C THR A 182 -10.72 -24.23 13.16
N TYR A 183 -10.88 -23.91 11.87
CA TYR A 183 -11.37 -22.61 11.39
C TYR A 183 -12.87 -22.60 11.08
N GLY A 184 -13.60 -23.66 11.46
CA GLY A 184 -15.03 -23.84 11.13
C GLY A 184 -15.30 -24.46 9.77
N THR A 185 -16.58 -24.54 9.43
CA THR A 185 -17.06 -25.02 8.14
C THR A 185 -16.75 -24.00 7.04
N PRO A 186 -16.31 -24.43 5.85
CA PRO A 186 -16.16 -23.54 4.71
C PRO A 186 -17.52 -22.97 4.31
N ASP A 187 -17.65 -21.64 4.38
CA ASP A 187 -18.80 -20.92 3.85
C ASP A 187 -18.43 -20.27 2.51
N THR A 188 -19.41 -20.13 1.62
CA THR A 188 -19.24 -19.40 0.36
C THR A 188 -18.90 -17.93 0.64
N LEU A 189 -17.86 -17.42 -0.03
CA LEU A 189 -17.49 -16.01 0.05
C LEU A 189 -18.66 -15.17 -0.46
N GLN A 190 -19.18 -14.29 0.40
CA GLN A 190 -20.24 -13.37 0.00
C GLN A 190 -19.67 -12.29 -0.93
N SER A 191 -20.47 -11.89 -1.93
CA SER A 191 -20.22 -10.71 -2.76
C SER A 191 -20.03 -9.48 -1.88
N PRO A 192 -19.30 -8.44 -2.37
CA PRO A 192 -19.04 -7.26 -1.56
C PRO A 192 -20.38 -6.66 -1.14
N VAL A 193 -20.65 -6.61 0.17
CA VAL A 193 -21.50 -5.53 0.67
C VAL A 193 -20.70 -4.27 0.40
N GLY A 194 -21.30 -3.29 -0.29
CA GLY A 194 -20.63 -2.08 -0.79
C GLY A 194 -19.77 -1.38 0.27
N PRO A 195 -18.94 -0.40 -0.11
CA PRO A 195 -17.98 0.22 0.79
C PRO A 195 -18.66 0.63 2.09
N ILE A 196 -18.35 -0.08 3.18
CA ILE A 196 -18.85 0.29 4.49
C ILE A 196 -18.24 1.65 4.77
N THR A 197 -19.10 2.66 4.84
CA THR A 197 -18.79 3.97 5.38
C THR A 197 -18.35 3.74 6.82
N SER A 198 -17.05 3.52 6.99
CA SER A 198 -16.44 3.58 8.29
C SER A 198 -16.54 5.06 8.64
N THR A 199 -17.55 5.46 9.41
CA THR A 199 -17.46 6.71 10.17
C THR A 199 -16.15 6.60 10.91
N THR A 200 -15.17 7.35 10.45
CA THR A 200 -13.95 7.59 11.19
C THR A 200 -14.42 8.19 12.51
N VAL A 201 -14.41 7.38 13.57
CA VAL A 201 -13.81 7.88 14.79
C VAL A 201 -12.40 8.21 14.34
N GLY A 202 -12.22 9.46 13.92
CA GLY A 202 -10.92 10.02 13.64
C GLY A 202 -10.17 9.90 14.94
N GLU A 203 -9.49 8.77 15.14
CA GLU A 203 -8.39 8.72 16.06
C GLU A 203 -7.41 9.73 15.48
N ASN A 204 -7.50 10.96 15.97
CA ASN A 204 -6.54 12.03 15.80
C ASN A 204 -5.26 11.59 16.53
N ARG A 205 -4.69 10.45 16.14
CA ARG A 205 -3.37 10.02 16.55
C ARG A 205 -2.45 10.85 15.69
N ALA A 206 -1.89 11.90 16.28
CA ALA A 206 -0.79 12.61 15.66
C ALA A 206 0.30 11.58 15.29
N GLN A 207 0.44 11.34 14.00
CA GLN A 207 1.31 10.29 13.47
C GLN A 207 2.74 10.82 13.44
N ALA A 208 3.67 10.13 14.12
CA ALA A 208 5.07 10.49 14.05
C ALA A 208 5.63 10.22 12.65
N THR A 209 6.42 11.16 12.13
CA THR A 209 7.11 11.06 10.85
C THR A 209 8.60 10.86 11.09
N LEU A 210 9.19 9.79 10.55
CA LEU A 210 10.64 9.57 10.64
C LEU A 210 11.36 10.51 9.65
N LYS A 211 12.26 11.36 10.18
CA LYS A 211 13.03 12.34 9.39
C LYS A 211 14.42 11.84 9.06
N SER A 212 15.09 11.21 10.02
CA SER A 212 16.40 10.63 9.76
C SER A 212 16.71 9.43 10.64
N ILE A 213 17.67 8.64 10.20
CA ILE A 213 18.24 7.52 10.95
C ILE A 213 19.77 7.55 10.84
N ALA A 214 20.45 7.53 11.99
CA ALA A 214 21.89 7.35 12.09
C ALA A 214 22.20 5.94 12.62
N ILE A 215 23.09 5.23 11.94
CA ILE A 215 23.44 3.84 12.24
C ILE A 215 24.96 3.73 12.39
N GLU A 216 25.43 3.17 13.51
CA GLU A 216 26.86 3.01 13.81
C GLU A 216 27.16 1.64 14.44
N ASN A 217 28.24 0.99 13.99
CA ASN A 217 28.67 -0.34 14.42
C ASN A 217 27.56 -1.41 14.44
N PHE A 218 26.59 -1.31 13.52
CA PHE A 218 25.42 -2.18 13.45
C PHE A 218 25.36 -2.93 12.12
N ARG A 219 25.43 -4.26 12.18
CA ARG A 219 25.33 -5.19 11.03
C ARG A 219 26.27 -4.82 9.88
N ALA A 220 25.76 -4.22 8.80
CA ALA A 220 26.54 -3.85 7.61
C ALA A 220 27.15 -2.44 7.69
N TYR A 221 26.86 -1.69 8.76
CA TYR A 221 27.31 -0.32 8.96
C TYR A 221 28.41 -0.29 10.02
N ARG A 222 29.67 -0.20 9.58
CA ARG A 222 30.82 -0.05 10.48
C ARG A 222 30.89 1.38 11.02
N THR A 223 31.03 2.35 10.12
CA THR A 223 31.10 3.77 10.48
C THR A 223 29.70 4.37 10.59
N LYS A 224 29.57 5.45 11.38
CA LYS A 224 28.34 6.22 11.47
C LYS A 224 27.86 6.64 10.07
N LYS A 225 26.66 6.18 9.71
CA LYS A 225 25.96 6.57 8.48
C LYS A 225 24.64 7.21 8.84
N VAL A 226 24.40 8.41 8.32
CA VAL A 226 23.17 9.17 8.50
C VAL A 226 22.38 9.14 7.20
N PHE A 227 21.10 8.78 7.29
CA PHE A 227 20.15 8.77 6.19
C PHE A 227 19.04 9.76 6.50
N GLU A 228 18.96 10.83 5.70
CA GLU A 228 17.82 11.74 5.68
C GLU A 228 16.69 11.12 4.85
N LEU A 229 15.46 11.15 5.35
CA LEU A 229 14.28 10.58 4.71
C LEU A 229 13.37 11.69 4.18
N GLY A 230 12.77 11.43 3.01
CA GLY A 230 11.79 12.32 2.41
C GLY A 230 10.49 12.38 3.21
N SER A 231 9.74 13.48 3.03
CA SER A 231 8.50 13.75 3.76
C SER A 231 7.30 12.87 3.37
N ALA A 232 7.34 12.23 2.19
CA ALA A 232 6.24 11.41 1.69
C ALA A 232 6.69 10.01 1.26
N VAL A 233 7.70 9.91 0.39
CA VAL A 233 8.21 8.64 -0.14
C VAL A 233 9.73 8.67 -0.15
N THR A 234 10.36 7.63 0.38
CA THR A 234 11.81 7.40 0.28
C THR A 234 12.08 6.05 -0.37
N ILE A 235 12.95 6.01 -1.37
CA ILE A 235 13.33 4.78 -2.07
C ILE A 235 14.75 4.37 -1.66
N LEU A 236 14.88 3.21 -1.02
CA LEU A 236 16.17 2.61 -0.69
C LEU A 236 16.57 1.59 -1.76
N TYR A 237 17.56 1.92 -2.58
CA TYR A 237 18.04 1.06 -3.68
C TYR A 237 19.52 0.72 -3.54
N GLY A 238 19.94 -0.36 -4.19
CA GLY A 238 21.33 -0.84 -4.20
C GLY A 238 21.42 -2.35 -4.38
N PRO A 239 22.60 -2.91 -4.72
CA PRO A 239 22.76 -4.36 -4.91
C PRO A 239 22.53 -5.17 -3.63
N ASN A 240 22.42 -6.49 -3.77
CA ASN A 240 22.36 -7.39 -2.61
C ASN A 240 23.65 -7.29 -1.79
N GLY A 241 23.52 -7.34 -0.46
CA GLY A 241 24.67 -7.19 0.47
C GLY A 241 25.01 -5.75 0.88
N PHE A 242 24.48 -4.71 0.21
CA PHE A 242 24.79 -3.29 0.50
C PHE A 242 24.08 -2.71 1.74
N GLY A 243 23.62 -3.55 2.66
CA GLY A 243 23.04 -3.09 3.92
C GLY A 243 21.56 -2.67 3.88
N LYS A 244 20.84 -2.79 2.75
CA LYS A 244 19.40 -2.46 2.68
C LYS A 244 18.57 -3.17 3.77
N THR A 245 18.78 -4.46 3.97
CA THR A 245 18.11 -5.20 5.05
C THR A 245 18.61 -4.77 6.43
N SER A 246 19.90 -4.46 6.56
CA SER A 246 20.49 -3.93 7.80
C SER A 246 19.90 -2.58 8.22
N PHE A 247 19.50 -1.74 7.25
CA PHE A 247 18.77 -0.50 7.50
C PHE A 247 17.45 -0.77 8.23
N PHE A 248 16.65 -1.71 7.71
CA PHE A 248 15.38 -2.08 8.34
C PHE A 248 15.58 -2.79 9.68
N ASP A 249 16.64 -3.60 9.81
CA ASP A 249 17.01 -4.20 11.09
C ASP A 249 17.38 -3.12 12.13
N ALA A 250 18.08 -2.06 11.72
CA ALA A 250 18.45 -0.94 12.60
C ALA A 250 17.21 -0.15 13.04
N LEU A 251 16.26 0.08 12.12
CA LEU A 251 15.00 0.73 12.44
C LEU A 251 14.16 -0.10 13.44
N ASP A 252 14.01 -1.41 13.22
CA ASP A 252 13.32 -2.31 14.16
C ASP A 252 14.01 -2.29 15.52
N PHE A 253 15.34 -2.37 15.54
CA PHE A 253 16.13 -2.27 16.76
C PHE A 253 15.91 -0.96 17.52
N ALA A 254 16.00 0.18 16.85
CA ALA A 254 15.82 1.49 17.49
C ALA A 254 14.40 1.72 18.01
N VAL A 255 13.39 1.07 17.41
CA VAL A 255 12.00 1.15 17.86
C VAL A 255 11.70 0.16 18.99
N THR A 256 12.06 -1.11 18.82
CA THR A 256 11.58 -2.21 19.68
C THR A 256 12.62 -2.76 20.66
N GLY A 257 13.91 -2.50 20.44
CA GLY A 257 15.01 -3.04 21.23
C GLY A 257 15.41 -4.45 20.80
N GLY A 258 14.78 -4.96 19.74
CA GLY A 258 15.07 -6.24 19.13
C GLY A 258 15.01 -6.16 17.62
N VAL A 259 15.35 -7.25 16.97
CA VAL A 259 15.13 -7.43 15.54
C VAL A 259 14.32 -8.69 15.37
N GLY A 260 13.05 -8.59 14.97
CA GLY A 260 12.09 -9.69 15.03
C GLY A 260 12.56 -10.96 14.32
N ARG A 261 13.20 -10.80 13.15
CA ARG A 261 13.76 -11.92 12.38
C ARG A 261 15.04 -12.52 12.95
N LEU A 262 15.72 -11.80 13.86
CA LEU A 262 16.96 -12.25 14.53
C LEU A 262 16.71 -12.77 15.96
N ALA A 263 15.46 -12.75 16.44
CA ALA A 263 15.12 -13.14 17.81
C ALA A 263 15.49 -14.59 18.16
N LYS A 264 15.67 -15.47 17.16
CA LYS A 264 16.07 -16.88 17.33
C LYS A 264 17.52 -17.16 16.93
N ALA A 265 18.32 -16.13 16.66
CA ALA A 265 19.67 -16.33 16.18
C ALA A 265 20.59 -16.87 17.31
N PRO A 266 21.41 -17.90 17.02
CA PRO A 266 22.33 -18.45 18.01
C PRO A 266 23.35 -17.38 18.46
N GLY A 267 23.45 -17.17 19.77
CA GLY A 267 24.31 -16.14 20.39
C GLY A 267 23.63 -14.81 20.71
N GLY A 268 22.30 -14.69 20.49
CA GLY A 268 21.50 -13.55 20.92
C GLY A 268 21.71 -12.28 20.09
N LEU A 269 20.85 -11.28 20.33
CA LEU A 269 20.81 -10.03 19.56
C LEU A 269 22.16 -9.31 19.56
N ALA A 270 22.84 -9.24 20.71
CA ALA A 270 24.10 -8.53 20.85
C ALA A 270 25.19 -9.03 19.88
N ARG A 271 25.24 -10.34 19.63
CA ARG A 271 26.24 -10.93 18.72
C ARG A 271 25.91 -10.67 17.24
N VAL A 272 24.63 -10.74 16.87
CA VAL A 272 24.19 -10.69 15.46
C VAL A 272 23.88 -9.29 14.96
N ALA A 273 23.57 -8.37 15.87
CA ALA A 273 23.31 -6.97 15.56
C ALA A 273 24.61 -6.15 15.47
N LYS A 274 25.66 -6.55 16.18
CA LYS A 274 26.95 -5.89 16.16
C LYS A 274 27.68 -6.10 14.82
N HIS A 275 28.33 -5.06 14.30
CA HIS A 275 29.17 -5.19 13.11
C HIS A 275 30.38 -6.12 13.39
N LEU A 276 30.74 -7.00 12.45
CA LEU A 276 31.77 -8.02 12.65
C LEU A 276 33.14 -7.45 13.07
N ASP A 277 33.53 -6.32 12.48
CA ASP A 277 34.80 -5.64 12.79
C ASP A 277 34.73 -4.68 13.99
N SER A 278 33.57 -4.51 14.62
CA SER A 278 33.45 -3.59 15.75
C SER A 278 33.92 -4.27 17.03
N GLN A 279 34.95 -3.70 17.66
CA GLN A 279 35.61 -4.30 18.83
C GLN A 279 34.84 -3.97 20.12
N SER A 280 35.29 -2.96 20.86
CA SER A 280 34.61 -2.43 22.05
C SER A 280 33.72 -1.22 21.74
N ASP A 281 33.67 -0.78 20.48
CA ASP A 281 32.93 0.41 20.10
C ASP A 281 31.43 0.23 20.36
N PRO A 282 30.73 1.29 20.82
CA PRO A 282 29.29 1.24 21.02
C PRO A 282 28.58 0.99 19.68
N THR A 283 27.63 0.06 19.71
CA THR A 283 26.67 -0.14 18.62
C THR A 283 25.43 0.68 18.94
N GLU A 284 25.15 1.66 18.10
CA GLU A 284 24.11 2.66 18.36
C GLU A 284 23.28 2.92 17.10
N VAL A 285 21.98 3.09 17.31
CA VAL A 285 21.07 3.58 16.28
C VAL A 285 20.29 4.75 16.85
N THR A 286 20.26 5.86 16.11
CA THR A 286 19.53 7.08 16.48
C THR A 286 18.48 7.40 15.42
N LEU A 287 17.26 7.68 15.84
CA LEU A 287 16.16 8.13 15.00
C LEU A 287 15.84 9.59 15.31
N THR A 288 15.61 10.39 14.28
CA THR A 288 14.99 11.71 14.42
C THR A 288 13.57 11.62 13.90
N ILE A 289 12.59 11.89 14.75
CA ILE A 289 11.16 11.86 14.39
C ILE A 289 10.54 13.23 14.62
N GLU A 290 9.53 13.57 13.83
CA GLU A 290 8.68 14.73 14.04
C GLU A 290 7.28 14.26 14.45
N ARG A 291 6.75 14.80 15.54
CA ARG A 291 5.40 14.52 16.02
C ARG A 291 4.81 15.80 16.62
N GLU A 292 3.58 16.13 16.24
CA GLU A 292 2.86 17.30 16.78
C GLU A 292 3.64 18.63 16.57
N GLY A 293 4.49 18.70 15.53
CA GLY A 293 5.37 19.83 15.25
C GLY A 293 6.66 19.86 16.09
N GLU A 294 6.83 18.93 17.02
CA GLU A 294 8.04 18.76 17.83
C GLU A 294 8.96 17.71 17.22
N THR A 295 10.27 17.94 17.35
CA THR A 295 11.28 16.96 16.95
C THR A 295 11.75 16.19 18.17
N HIS A 296 11.74 14.86 18.08
CA HIS A 296 12.28 13.97 19.10
C HIS A 296 13.46 13.15 18.55
N VAL A 297 14.46 12.96 19.38
CA VAL A 297 15.63 12.11 19.09
C VAL A 297 15.56 10.86 19.95
N VAL A 298 15.47 9.70 19.30
CA VAL A 298 15.45 8.38 19.95
C VAL A 298 16.76 7.66 19.68
N THR A 299 17.62 7.54 20.68
CA THR A 299 18.90 6.84 20.59
C THR A 299 18.83 5.54 21.36
N ARG A 300 19.20 4.41 20.73
CA ARG A 300 19.31 3.12 21.41
C ARG A 300 20.69 2.51 21.22
N ASN A 301 21.29 2.12 22.34
CA ASN A 301 22.57 1.43 22.39
C ASN A 301 22.35 -0.07 22.61
N LEU A 302 23.12 -0.91 21.90
CA LEU A 302 23.01 -2.37 22.00
C LEU A 302 23.36 -2.91 23.40
N ALA A 303 24.21 -2.22 24.16
CA ALA A 303 24.57 -2.60 25.52
C ALA A 303 23.39 -2.49 26.50
N ASP A 304 22.43 -1.58 26.24
CA ASP A 304 21.17 -1.45 26.96
C ASP A 304 19.99 -1.41 25.98
N HIS A 305 19.77 -2.54 25.30
CA HIS A 305 18.76 -2.61 24.25
C HIS A 305 17.31 -2.54 24.77
N ASN A 306 17.08 -2.67 26.09
CA ASN A 306 15.74 -2.61 26.67
C ASN A 306 15.25 -1.17 26.88
N ASN A 307 16.18 -0.24 27.03
CA ASN A 307 15.88 1.19 27.16
C ASN A 307 16.31 1.93 25.89
N ALA A 308 15.86 3.17 25.77
CA ALA A 308 16.38 4.14 24.81
C ALA A 308 16.56 5.47 25.53
N LEU A 309 17.33 6.37 24.93
CA LEU A 309 17.35 7.77 25.30
C LEU A 309 16.40 8.51 24.34
N VAL A 310 15.34 9.09 24.88
CA VAL A 310 14.47 10.01 24.14
C VAL A 310 14.79 11.41 24.62
N ASP A 311 15.30 12.26 23.74
CA ASP A 311 15.73 13.63 24.08
C ASP A 311 16.68 13.66 25.29
N GLY A 312 17.57 12.67 25.37
CA GLY A 312 18.53 12.48 26.46
C GLY A 312 17.98 11.80 27.72
N LYS A 313 16.69 11.46 27.79
CA LYS A 313 16.07 10.80 28.95
C LYS A 313 15.91 9.30 28.75
N VAL A 314 16.33 8.50 29.74
CA VAL A 314 16.10 7.04 29.75
C VAL A 314 14.60 6.77 29.70
N THR A 315 14.19 6.05 28.67
CA THR A 315 12.79 5.81 28.30
C THR A 315 12.61 4.33 27.98
N SER A 316 11.55 3.73 28.53
CA SER A 316 11.28 2.31 28.34
C SER A 316 10.81 2.02 26.92
N ARG A 317 10.97 0.77 26.45
CA ARG A 317 10.40 0.31 25.16
C ARG A 317 8.92 0.67 25.00
N LYS A 318 8.12 0.54 26.06
CA LYS A 318 6.67 0.81 26.03
C LYS A 318 6.39 2.27 25.70
N GLU A 319 7.14 3.18 26.31
CA GLU A 319 7.01 4.63 26.11
C GLU A 319 7.53 5.06 24.74
N VAL A 320 8.64 4.48 24.26
CA VAL A 320 9.12 4.71 22.88
C VAL A 320 8.06 4.32 21.86
N LEU A 321 7.41 3.17 22.03
CA LEU A 321 6.31 2.75 21.16
C LEU A 321 5.10 3.69 21.25
N SER A 322 4.76 4.16 22.45
CA SER A 322 3.70 5.16 22.68
C SER A 322 4.00 6.49 21.97
N LEU A 323 5.26 6.94 22.01
CA LEU A 323 5.72 8.14 21.32
C LEU A 323 5.63 8.00 19.80
N LEU A 324 6.01 6.85 19.25
CA LEU A 324 6.01 6.62 17.81
C LEU A 324 4.61 6.39 17.23
N THR A 325 3.72 5.75 18.00
CA THR A 325 2.41 5.27 17.48
C THR A 325 1.22 6.09 17.94
N GLY A 326 1.39 7.01 18.90
CA GLY A 326 0.29 7.79 19.47
C GLY A 326 -0.66 6.99 20.37
N GLY A 327 -0.34 5.73 20.68
CA GLY A 327 -1.15 4.92 21.58
C GLY A 327 -0.86 5.25 23.05
N THR A 328 -1.85 5.71 23.80
CA THR A 328 -1.75 5.78 25.28
C THR A 328 -1.40 4.39 25.81
N ALA A 329 -0.30 4.28 26.55
CA ALA A 329 0.06 3.08 27.28
C ALA A 329 -1.18 2.52 28.02
N PRO A 330 -1.53 1.22 27.88
CA PRO A 330 -2.62 0.65 28.66
C PRO A 330 -2.30 0.84 30.14
N GLY A 331 -3.14 1.62 30.83
CA GLY A 331 -3.01 1.93 32.26
C GLY A 331 -3.13 3.40 32.70
N THR A 332 -3.21 4.38 31.79
CA THR A 332 -3.33 5.81 32.19
C THR A 332 -4.54 6.50 31.54
N VAL A 333 -5.74 6.14 31.99
CA VAL A 333 -6.94 6.98 31.79
C VAL A 333 -7.17 7.75 33.09
N LYS A 334 -6.80 9.03 33.11
CA LYS A 334 -7.28 9.96 34.13
C LYS A 334 -8.73 10.33 33.77
N TRP A 335 -9.68 9.79 34.51
CA TRP A 335 -11.07 10.24 34.48
C TRP A 335 -11.14 11.66 35.01
N THR A 336 -11.41 12.63 34.14
CA THR A 336 -11.83 13.97 34.54
C THR A 336 -13.35 14.00 34.54
N HIS A 337 -13.95 13.95 35.73
CA HIS A 337 -15.37 14.24 35.91
C HIS A 337 -15.60 15.73 35.64
N GLN A 338 -16.26 16.05 34.52
CA GLN A 338 -16.91 17.36 34.36
C GLN A 338 -18.28 17.31 35.03
N SER A 339 -18.38 17.98 36.17
CA SER A 339 -19.65 18.32 36.81
C SER A 339 -20.45 19.25 35.90
N ARG A 340 -21.62 18.79 35.44
CA ARG A 340 -22.62 19.67 34.82
C ARG A 340 -23.24 20.53 35.91
N HIS A 341 -22.94 21.82 35.87
CA HIS A 341 -23.78 22.84 36.49
C HIS A 341 -25.09 22.94 35.71
N SER A 342 -26.20 22.70 36.40
CA SER A 342 -27.55 23.05 35.97
C SER A 342 -27.77 24.55 36.18
N ALA A 343 -28.18 25.26 35.14
CA ALA A 343 -28.77 26.58 35.23
C ALA A 343 -29.91 26.69 34.21
N GLY A 344 -31.10 27.09 34.69
CA GLY A 344 -32.28 27.39 33.89
C GLY A 344 -33.36 26.33 33.96
#